data_AF-A0AA36GKE7-F1
#
_entry.id   AF-A0AA36GKE7-F1
#
_cell.length_a   1.000
_cell.length_b   1.000
_cell.length_c   1.000
_cell.angle_alpha   90.00
_cell.angle_beta   90.00
_cell.angle_gamma   90.00
#
_symmetry.space_group_name_H-M   'P 1'
#
loop_
_entity.id
_entity.type
_entity.pdbx_description
1 polymer ?
#
loop_
_entity_poly.entity_id
_entity_poly.type
_entity_poly.pdbx_seq_one_letter_code
_entity_poly.pdbx_strand_id
1 'polypeptide(L)'
;MKFLYIFLCLGGALACQFKGKTYKNDEEWTENEAFKMKCKIEPNGSWRTEVSGCVTPDKTVVPVNEEVDIGDHIWECKMSPGGQITLQQKMNKHAACNGHPFDSEWQEKSFQFKCGENGVSEFVGCVTSSGALIKDGEKKSVDGFEMECKKHENGTVTLGVLDRAVDAKCKDNQGKERDQGEKWVENQYFEKTCEERGRVKVNGCRVDAVDELIPINGSVSAGKLEYHCEAKDGAYKFYSKVKSDE
;
A
#
# COMPACT_ATOMS: atom_id res chain seq x y z
N MET A 1 26.75 -38.12 -88.83
CA MET A 1 25.93 -38.53 -87.66
C MET A 1 26.40 -37.70 -86.48
N LYS A 2 25.56 -36.77 -86.00
CA LYS A 2 25.87 -35.90 -84.84
C LYS A 2 25.52 -36.66 -83.57
N PHE A 3 26.52 -36.90 -82.70
CA PHE A 3 26.27 -37.32 -81.32
C PHE A 3 26.05 -36.07 -80.46
N LEU A 4 24.83 -35.90 -79.95
CA LEU A 4 24.48 -34.90 -78.94
C LEU A 4 24.83 -35.51 -77.56
N TYR A 5 25.85 -34.97 -76.89
CA TYR A 5 26.06 -35.22 -75.47
C TYR A 5 25.12 -34.32 -74.67
N ILE A 6 24.08 -34.90 -74.07
CA ILE A 6 23.27 -34.21 -73.06
C ILE A 6 24.09 -34.20 -71.77
N PHE A 7 24.69 -33.05 -71.46
CA PHE A 7 25.25 -32.76 -70.15
C PHE A 7 24.07 -32.59 -69.18
N LEU A 8 23.77 -33.64 -68.42
CA LEU A 8 22.83 -33.55 -67.31
C LEU A 8 23.55 -32.82 -66.16
N CYS A 9 23.45 -31.50 -66.12
CA CYS A 9 23.85 -30.73 -64.95
C CYS A 9 22.86 -31.04 -63.81
N LEU A 10 23.15 -32.09 -63.04
CA LEU A 10 22.59 -32.30 -61.69
C LEU A 10 23.16 -31.20 -60.79
N GLY A 11 22.63 -29.99 -60.92
CA GLY A 11 22.83 -28.93 -59.95
C GLY A 11 22.12 -29.33 -58.66
N GLY A 12 22.85 -29.98 -57.75
CA GLY A 12 22.37 -30.20 -56.40
C GLY A 12 22.02 -28.85 -55.79
N ALA A 13 20.74 -28.59 -55.56
CA ALA A 13 20.33 -27.41 -54.83
C ALA A 13 20.96 -27.48 -53.43
N LEU A 14 21.84 -26.53 -53.10
CA LEU A 14 22.42 -26.44 -51.77
C LEU A 14 21.29 -26.21 -50.77
N ALA A 15 21.18 -27.10 -49.79
CA ALA A 15 20.12 -27.07 -48.78
C ALA A 15 20.60 -27.73 -47.48
N CYS A 16 20.10 -27.25 -46.35
CA CYS A 16 20.31 -27.92 -45.07
C CYS A 16 19.41 -29.16 -44.97
N GLN A 17 19.94 -30.25 -44.44
CA GLN A 17 19.15 -31.43 -44.10
C GLN A 17 19.02 -31.57 -42.59
N PHE A 18 17.79 -31.54 -42.08
CA PHE A 18 17.54 -31.65 -40.64
C PHE A 18 16.31 -32.52 -40.38
N LYS A 19 16.48 -33.58 -39.57
CA LYS A 19 15.45 -34.58 -39.25
C LYS A 19 14.66 -35.09 -40.48
N GLY A 20 15.38 -35.35 -41.57
CA GLY A 20 14.79 -35.86 -42.82
C GLY A 20 14.05 -34.82 -43.68
N LYS A 21 14.07 -33.53 -43.31
CA LYS A 21 13.54 -32.41 -44.10
C LYS A 21 14.67 -31.60 -44.74
N THR A 22 14.35 -30.93 -45.86
CA THR A 22 15.28 -30.10 -46.63
C THR A 22 14.87 -28.63 -46.52
N TYR A 23 15.82 -27.76 -46.17
CA TYR A 23 15.60 -26.33 -45.95
C TYR A 23 16.53 -25.50 -46.83
N LYS A 24 16.02 -24.42 -47.42
CA LYS A 24 16.80 -23.48 -48.25
C LYS A 24 17.69 -22.59 -47.38
N ASN A 25 18.69 -21.96 -47.97
CA ASN A 25 19.50 -20.97 -47.26
C ASN A 25 18.63 -19.87 -46.64
N ASP A 26 18.92 -19.51 -45.40
CA ASP A 26 18.18 -18.56 -44.57
C ASP A 26 16.73 -18.95 -44.24
N GLU A 27 16.29 -20.15 -44.62
CA GLU A 27 14.98 -20.66 -44.23
C GLU A 27 14.94 -20.91 -42.71
N GLU A 28 13.84 -20.50 -42.09
CA GLU A 28 13.64 -20.63 -40.65
C GLU A 28 12.41 -21.48 -40.33
N TRP A 29 12.55 -22.37 -39.34
CA TRP A 29 11.46 -23.23 -38.87
C TRP A 29 11.44 -23.30 -37.34
N THR A 30 10.32 -23.68 -36.77
CA THR A 30 10.20 -23.87 -35.33
C THR A 30 10.34 -25.35 -34.99
N GLU A 31 11.28 -25.68 -34.12
CA GLU A 31 11.55 -27.02 -33.63
C GLU A 31 10.98 -27.20 -32.22
N ASN A 32 10.18 -28.25 -32.01
CA ASN A 32 9.55 -28.61 -30.73
C ASN A 32 8.79 -27.46 -30.04
N GLU A 33 8.28 -26.50 -30.81
CA GLU A 33 7.66 -25.26 -30.30
C GLU A 33 8.52 -24.40 -29.37
N ALA A 34 9.82 -24.69 -29.27
CA ALA A 34 10.73 -24.10 -28.28
C ALA A 34 11.90 -23.34 -28.91
N PHE A 35 12.33 -23.72 -30.11
CA PHE A 35 13.48 -23.11 -30.77
C PHE A 35 13.14 -22.70 -32.20
N LYS A 36 13.50 -21.46 -32.54
CA LYS A 36 13.55 -20.99 -33.93
C LYS A 36 14.89 -21.41 -34.50
N MET A 37 14.85 -22.27 -35.51
CA MET A 37 16.02 -22.79 -36.23
C MET A 37 16.21 -22.03 -37.53
N LYS A 38 17.45 -21.97 -38.02
CA LYS A 38 17.83 -21.34 -39.29
C LYS A 38 18.84 -22.19 -40.05
N CYS A 39 18.65 -22.29 -41.36
CA CYS A 39 19.63 -22.87 -42.27
C CYS A 39 20.63 -21.81 -42.73
N LYS A 40 21.93 -22.11 -42.63
CA LYS A 40 23.01 -21.28 -43.16
C LYS A 40 23.85 -22.09 -44.13
N ILE A 41 23.96 -21.61 -45.36
CA ILE A 41 24.77 -22.19 -46.43
C ILE A 41 25.92 -21.24 -46.73
N GLU A 42 27.13 -21.74 -46.57
CA GLU A 42 28.37 -21.02 -46.83
C GLU A 42 28.69 -20.98 -48.33
N PRO A 43 29.49 -20.01 -48.81
CA PRO A 43 29.86 -19.91 -50.22
C PRO A 43 30.56 -21.15 -50.80
N ASN A 44 31.22 -21.94 -49.94
CA ASN A 44 31.88 -23.20 -50.31
C ASN A 44 30.89 -24.39 -50.46
N GLY A 45 29.58 -24.15 -50.28
CA GLY A 45 28.54 -25.17 -50.34
C GLY A 45 28.36 -25.99 -49.06
N SER A 46 29.18 -25.77 -48.02
CA SER A 46 28.94 -26.33 -46.69
C SER A 46 27.73 -25.65 -46.06
N TRP A 47 27.04 -26.36 -45.17
CA TRP A 47 25.86 -25.83 -44.51
C TRP A 47 25.83 -26.23 -43.03
N ARG A 48 25.12 -25.44 -42.24
CA ARG A 48 24.82 -25.74 -40.85
C ARG A 48 23.40 -25.32 -40.50
N THR A 49 22.83 -26.00 -39.52
CA THR A 49 21.62 -25.51 -38.84
C THR A 49 22.03 -24.87 -37.52
N GLU A 50 21.53 -23.67 -37.27
CA GLU A 50 21.75 -22.96 -36.01
C GLU A 50 20.41 -22.57 -35.39
N VAL A 51 20.39 -22.41 -34.07
CA VAL A 51 19.25 -21.82 -33.38
C VAL A 51 19.38 -20.31 -33.52
N SER A 52 18.39 -19.67 -34.12
CA SER A 52 18.32 -18.21 -34.25
C SER A 52 17.56 -17.55 -33.10
N GLY A 53 16.73 -18.30 -32.36
CA GLY A 53 16.06 -17.79 -31.17
C GLY A 53 15.31 -18.85 -30.37
N CYS A 54 14.87 -18.47 -29.19
CA CYS A 54 13.98 -19.23 -28.33
C CYS A 54 12.52 -18.79 -28.58
N VAL A 55 11.57 -19.70 -28.45
CA VAL A 55 10.14 -19.42 -28.63
C VAL A 55 9.46 -19.43 -27.27
N THR A 56 8.79 -18.34 -26.92
CA THR A 56 8.06 -18.16 -25.66
C THR A 56 6.66 -18.81 -25.75
N PRO A 57 5.95 -19.00 -24.62
CA PRO A 57 4.61 -19.61 -24.62
C PRO A 57 3.58 -18.89 -25.50
N ASP A 58 3.68 -17.56 -25.62
CA ASP A 58 2.86 -16.71 -26.50
C ASP A 58 3.31 -16.73 -27.98
N LYS A 59 4.28 -17.59 -28.32
CA LYS A 59 4.88 -17.79 -29.65
C LYS A 59 5.75 -16.63 -30.15
N THR A 60 6.10 -15.69 -29.30
CA THR A 60 7.10 -14.67 -29.60
C THR A 60 8.50 -15.32 -29.70
N VAL A 61 9.35 -14.80 -30.60
CA VAL A 61 10.73 -15.29 -30.77
C VAL A 61 11.69 -14.33 -30.11
N VAL A 62 12.47 -14.83 -29.14
CA VAL A 62 13.56 -14.11 -28.47
C VAL A 62 14.87 -14.51 -29.16
N PRO A 63 15.57 -13.62 -29.87
CA PRO A 63 16.81 -13.96 -30.55
C PRO A 63 17.89 -14.46 -29.57
N VAL A 64 18.79 -15.32 -30.05
CA VAL A 64 19.88 -15.83 -29.21
C VAL A 64 20.77 -14.69 -28.72
N ASN A 65 21.07 -14.72 -27.42
CA ASN A 65 21.78 -13.72 -26.61
C ASN A 65 21.09 -12.35 -26.51
N GLU A 66 19.80 -12.28 -26.84
CA GLU A 66 18.97 -11.09 -26.67
C GLU A 66 17.90 -11.33 -25.59
N GLU A 67 17.25 -10.23 -25.19
CA GLU A 67 16.09 -10.22 -24.32
C GLU A 67 14.91 -9.45 -24.92
N VAL A 68 13.69 -9.84 -24.55
CA VAL A 68 12.44 -9.20 -24.99
C VAL A 68 11.47 -9.08 -23.82
N ASP A 69 10.87 -7.90 -23.69
CA ASP A 69 9.80 -7.63 -22.73
C ASP A 69 8.47 -8.15 -23.26
N ILE A 70 7.85 -9.08 -22.53
CA ILE A 70 6.55 -9.66 -22.88
C ILE A 70 5.68 -9.68 -21.62
N GLY A 71 4.72 -8.76 -21.56
CA GLY A 71 3.85 -8.58 -20.41
C GLY A 71 4.66 -8.26 -19.15
N ASP A 72 4.44 -9.04 -18.09
CA ASP A 72 5.09 -8.86 -16.79
C ASP A 72 6.50 -9.48 -16.71
N HIS A 73 7.04 -9.96 -17.84
CA HIS A 73 8.28 -10.72 -17.86
C HIS A 73 9.27 -10.19 -18.88
N ILE A 74 10.54 -10.34 -18.54
CA ILE A 74 11.68 -10.23 -19.46
C ILE A 74 12.09 -11.65 -19.81
N TRP A 75 12.07 -11.97 -21.09
CA TRP A 75 12.47 -13.27 -21.61
C TRP A 75 13.83 -13.16 -22.29
N GLU A 76 14.76 -14.03 -21.90
CA GLU A 76 16.16 -13.96 -22.34
C GLU A 76 16.59 -15.31 -22.91
N CYS A 77 17.06 -15.33 -24.16
CA CYS A 77 17.50 -16.57 -24.81
C CYS A 77 19.02 -16.70 -24.74
N LYS A 78 19.57 -17.40 -23.75
CA LYS A 78 21.02 -17.48 -23.54
C LYS A 78 21.66 -18.67 -24.22
N MET A 79 22.80 -18.45 -24.88
CA MET A 79 23.74 -19.51 -25.27
C MET A 79 24.89 -19.61 -24.25
N SER A 80 25.07 -20.79 -23.65
CA SER A 80 26.21 -21.06 -22.77
C SER A 80 27.51 -21.24 -23.58
N PRO A 81 28.69 -21.11 -22.96
CA PRO A 81 29.97 -21.37 -23.63
C PRO A 81 30.10 -22.78 -24.22
N GLY A 82 29.34 -23.75 -23.69
CA GLY A 82 29.27 -25.12 -24.22
C GLY A 82 28.28 -25.30 -25.38
N GLY A 83 27.66 -24.22 -25.86
CA GLY A 83 26.69 -24.24 -26.96
C GLY A 83 25.26 -24.62 -26.57
N GLN A 84 24.97 -24.80 -25.27
CA GLN A 84 23.62 -25.07 -24.80
C GLN A 84 22.79 -23.80 -24.77
N ILE A 85 21.58 -23.84 -25.35
CA ILE A 85 20.67 -22.68 -25.38
C ILE A 85 19.55 -22.88 -24.37
N THR A 86 19.26 -21.83 -23.60
CA THR A 86 18.20 -21.83 -22.58
C THR A 86 17.38 -20.55 -22.66
N LEU A 87 16.06 -20.69 -22.63
CA LEU A 87 15.14 -19.59 -22.41
C LEU A 87 15.02 -19.34 -20.89
N GLN A 88 15.37 -18.15 -20.45
CA GLN A 88 15.25 -17.71 -19.07
C GLN A 88 14.15 -16.66 -18.96
N GLN A 89 13.47 -16.65 -17.81
CA GLN A 89 12.39 -15.72 -17.51
C GLN A 89 12.74 -14.96 -16.24
N LYS A 90 12.55 -13.63 -16.27
CA LYS A 90 12.69 -12.75 -15.10
C LYS A 90 11.47 -11.84 -15.02
N MET A 91 11.17 -11.31 -13.84
CA MET A 91 10.13 -10.30 -13.70
C MET A 91 10.58 -9.00 -14.35
N ASN A 92 9.66 -8.36 -15.07
CA ASN A 92 9.87 -7.00 -15.58
C ASN A 92 9.84 -6.02 -14.40
N LYS A 93 10.70 -5.01 -14.46
CA LYS A 93 10.73 -3.92 -13.47
C LYS A 93 9.35 -3.25 -13.32
N HIS A 94 8.60 -3.12 -14.41
CA HIS A 94 7.27 -2.53 -14.47
C HIS A 94 6.15 -3.58 -14.57
N ALA A 95 6.40 -4.78 -14.06
CA ALA A 95 5.37 -5.80 -13.98
C ALA A 95 4.17 -5.34 -13.14
N ALA A 96 2.99 -5.77 -13.54
CA ALA A 96 1.75 -5.57 -12.81
C ALA A 96 1.73 -6.40 -11.51
N CYS A 97 0.99 -5.90 -10.52
CA CYS A 97 0.78 -6.54 -9.23
C CYS A 97 -0.61 -7.16 -9.19
N ASN A 98 -0.74 -8.47 -9.33
CA ASN A 98 -2.04 -9.17 -9.30
C ASN A 98 -3.12 -8.53 -10.22
N GLY A 99 -2.72 -8.06 -11.40
CA GLY A 99 -3.59 -7.37 -12.36
C GLY A 99 -3.69 -5.85 -12.20
N HIS A 100 -3.06 -5.27 -11.17
CA HIS A 100 -2.92 -3.82 -11.02
C HIS A 100 -1.69 -3.33 -11.79
N PRO A 101 -1.82 -2.33 -12.69
CA PRO A 101 -0.68 -1.80 -13.44
C PRO A 101 0.45 -1.29 -12.54
N PHE A 102 1.68 -1.27 -13.05
CA PHE A 102 2.80 -0.63 -12.37
C PHE A 102 2.47 0.81 -11.95
N ASP A 103 2.94 1.21 -10.77
CA ASP A 103 2.70 2.52 -10.14
C ASP A 103 1.23 2.83 -9.80
N SER A 104 0.29 1.94 -10.11
CA SER A 104 -1.11 2.12 -9.72
C SER A 104 -1.32 1.90 -8.23
N GLU A 105 -2.33 2.57 -7.69
CA GLU A 105 -2.75 2.45 -6.31
C GLU A 105 -4.17 1.88 -6.22
N TRP A 106 -4.43 1.08 -5.19
CA TRP A 106 -5.75 0.55 -4.93
C TRP A 106 -5.99 0.36 -3.44
N GLN A 107 -7.28 0.30 -3.10
CA GLN A 107 -7.74 0.02 -1.75
C GLN A 107 -8.27 -1.41 -1.67
N GLU A 108 -7.83 -2.15 -0.67
CA GLU A 108 -8.42 -3.43 -0.28
C GLU A 108 -8.90 -3.31 1.18
N LYS A 109 -10.22 -3.41 1.40
CA LYS A 109 -10.85 -3.16 2.70
C LYS A 109 -10.48 -1.78 3.24
N SER A 110 -9.72 -1.70 4.33
CA SER A 110 -9.26 -0.46 4.96
C SER A 110 -7.76 -0.22 4.73
N PHE A 111 -7.15 -0.88 3.75
CA PHE A 111 -5.73 -0.80 3.46
C PHE A 111 -5.49 -0.24 2.06
N GLN A 112 -4.56 0.69 1.97
CA GLN A 112 -4.09 1.27 0.72
C GLN A 112 -2.80 0.56 0.29
N PHE A 113 -2.74 0.18 -0.98
CA PHE A 113 -1.58 -0.44 -1.60
C PHE A 113 -1.15 0.30 -2.86
N LYS A 114 0.11 0.09 -3.24
CA LYS A 114 0.69 0.57 -4.48
C LYS A 114 1.45 -0.54 -5.18
N CYS A 115 1.41 -0.58 -6.51
CA CYS A 115 2.21 -1.53 -7.26
C CYS A 115 3.63 -1.00 -7.42
N GLY A 116 4.58 -1.63 -6.73
CA GLY A 116 6.00 -1.32 -6.79
C GLY A 116 6.70 -2.04 -7.94
N GLU A 117 8.03 -1.97 -7.92
CA GLU A 117 8.84 -2.61 -8.93
C GLU A 117 8.73 -4.15 -8.87
N ASN A 118 8.93 -4.80 -10.03
CA ASN A 118 8.93 -6.26 -10.15
C ASN A 118 7.60 -6.94 -9.76
N GLY A 119 6.48 -6.22 -9.84
CA GLY A 119 5.16 -6.76 -9.51
C GLY A 119 4.93 -6.95 -8.01
N VAL A 120 5.69 -6.24 -7.16
CA VAL A 120 5.57 -6.33 -5.70
C VAL A 120 4.56 -5.32 -5.19
N SER A 121 3.49 -5.79 -4.53
CA SER A 121 2.54 -4.92 -3.84
C SER A 121 3.17 -4.32 -2.58
N GLU A 122 3.17 -2.99 -2.50
CA GLU A 122 3.67 -2.22 -1.36
C GLU A 122 2.49 -1.74 -0.51
N PHE A 123 2.60 -1.92 0.81
CA PHE A 123 1.62 -1.40 1.76
C PHE A 123 1.87 0.10 1.96
N VAL A 124 0.87 0.93 1.69
CA VAL A 124 0.98 2.40 1.79
C VAL A 124 0.45 2.90 3.13
N GLY A 125 -0.67 2.36 3.60
CA GLY A 125 -1.30 2.82 4.83
C GLY A 125 -2.72 2.32 5.03
N CYS A 126 -3.40 2.92 6.00
CA CYS A 126 -4.76 2.58 6.42
C CYS A 126 -5.72 3.70 6.00
N VAL A 127 -6.89 3.33 5.51
CA VAL A 127 -7.99 4.24 5.16
C VAL A 127 -9.03 4.19 6.27
N THR A 128 -9.31 5.33 6.90
CA THR A 128 -10.34 5.47 7.95
C THR A 128 -11.75 5.31 7.39
N SER A 129 -12.75 5.16 8.27
CA SER A 129 -14.16 5.14 7.86
C SER A 129 -14.63 6.42 7.16
N SER A 130 -13.98 7.55 7.44
CA SER A 130 -14.19 8.84 6.76
C SER A 130 -13.47 8.96 5.42
N GLY A 131 -12.66 7.96 5.03
CA GLY A 131 -11.90 7.95 3.78
C GLY A 131 -10.53 8.62 3.87
N ALA A 132 -10.08 9.03 5.06
CA ALA A 132 -8.76 9.63 5.23
C ALA A 132 -7.66 8.56 5.22
N LEU A 133 -6.61 8.77 4.43
CA LEU A 133 -5.42 7.93 4.45
C LEU A 133 -4.47 8.34 5.59
N ILE A 134 -4.03 7.35 6.35
CA ILE A 134 -2.95 7.42 7.34
C ILE A 134 -1.84 6.50 6.85
N LYS A 135 -0.67 7.05 6.51
CA LYS A 135 0.45 6.25 5.98
C LYS A 135 1.01 5.29 7.03
N ASP A 136 1.68 4.23 6.58
CA ASP A 136 2.36 3.31 7.48
C ASP A 136 3.38 4.06 8.36
N GLY A 137 3.29 3.87 9.68
CA GLY A 137 4.08 4.56 10.70
C GLY A 137 3.66 6.01 10.98
N GLU A 138 2.65 6.55 10.28
CA GLU A 138 2.15 7.90 10.50
C GLU A 138 1.14 7.93 11.67
N LYS A 139 1.24 8.99 12.48
CA LYS A 139 0.20 9.39 13.42
C LYS A 139 -0.54 10.60 12.87
N LYS A 140 -1.86 10.53 12.81
CA LYS A 140 -2.70 11.55 12.20
C LYS A 140 -3.97 11.79 12.98
N SER A 141 -4.34 13.06 13.16
CA SER A 141 -5.62 13.43 13.73
C SER A 141 -6.72 13.32 12.69
N VAL A 142 -7.66 12.40 12.91
CA VAL A 142 -8.81 12.14 12.04
C VAL A 142 -10.04 11.90 12.91
N ASP A 143 -11.18 12.50 12.56
CA ASP A 143 -12.46 12.31 13.23
C ASP A 143 -12.44 12.55 14.76
N GLY A 144 -11.61 13.49 15.23
CA GLY A 144 -11.48 13.84 16.65
C GLY A 144 -10.60 12.87 17.46
N PHE A 145 -9.91 11.96 16.79
CA PHE A 145 -8.97 11.01 17.39
C PHE A 145 -7.57 11.17 16.81
N GLU A 146 -6.55 10.94 17.63
CA GLU A 146 -5.19 10.72 17.17
C GLU A 146 -5.05 9.23 16.82
N MET A 147 -4.85 8.92 15.55
CA MET A 147 -4.83 7.55 15.03
C MET A 147 -3.45 7.19 14.46
N GLU A 148 -3.08 5.92 14.52
CA GLU A 148 -1.84 5.40 13.95
C GLU A 148 -2.13 4.18 13.07
N CYS A 149 -1.52 4.16 11.89
CA CYS A 149 -1.48 2.98 11.04
C CYS A 149 -0.09 2.36 11.13
N LYS A 150 0.00 1.07 11.48
CA LYS A 150 1.29 0.40 11.63
C LYS A 150 1.25 -1.02 11.10
N LYS A 151 2.19 -1.32 10.19
CA LYS A 151 2.55 -2.69 9.81
C LYS A 151 3.60 -3.24 10.78
N HIS A 152 3.33 -4.41 11.34
CA HIS A 152 4.23 -5.11 12.26
C HIS A 152 5.17 -6.05 11.50
N GLU A 153 6.30 -6.42 12.10
CA GLU A 153 7.29 -7.31 11.49
C GLU A 153 6.72 -8.69 11.11
N ASN A 154 5.70 -9.15 11.84
CA ASN A 154 4.98 -10.39 11.54
C ASN A 154 3.97 -10.25 10.39
N GLY A 155 3.90 -9.09 9.74
CA GLY A 155 3.03 -8.81 8.59
C GLY A 155 1.61 -8.36 8.95
N THR A 156 1.22 -8.33 10.22
CA THR A 156 -0.10 -7.79 10.60
C THR A 156 -0.13 -6.27 10.50
N VAL A 157 -1.32 -5.71 10.25
CA VAL A 157 -1.53 -4.26 10.18
C VAL A 157 -2.54 -3.86 11.25
N THR A 158 -2.23 -2.82 12.01
CA THR A 158 -3.12 -2.23 13.00
C THR A 158 -3.44 -0.79 12.66
N LEU A 159 -4.73 -0.47 12.61
CA LEU A 159 -5.23 0.90 12.71
C LEU A 159 -5.70 1.13 14.15
N GLY A 160 -4.92 1.87 14.92
CA GLY A 160 -5.17 2.10 16.35
C GLY A 160 -5.61 3.54 16.63
N VAL A 161 -6.50 3.69 17.61
CA VAL A 161 -6.76 4.99 18.26
C VAL A 161 -5.78 5.12 19.42
N LEU A 162 -4.97 6.18 19.43
CA LEU A 162 -3.99 6.45 20.47
C LEU A 162 -4.58 7.28 21.61
N ASP A 163 -5.24 8.38 21.26
CA ASP A 163 -5.92 9.28 22.19
C ASP A 163 -6.97 10.10 21.41
N ARG A 164 -7.67 11.02 22.06
CA ARG A 164 -8.42 12.07 21.38
C ARG A 164 -7.45 13.05 20.70
N ALA A 165 -7.89 13.63 19.59
CA ALA A 165 -7.12 14.62 18.87
C ALA A 165 -6.74 15.79 19.79
N VAL A 166 -5.57 16.38 19.60
CA VAL A 166 -5.08 17.47 20.47
C VAL A 166 -6.04 18.63 20.52
N ASP A 167 -6.70 18.95 19.41
CA ASP A 167 -7.70 19.99 19.20
C ASP A 167 -9.16 19.54 19.46
N ALA A 168 -9.36 18.34 20.01
CA ALA A 168 -10.70 17.83 20.29
C ALA A 168 -11.46 18.76 21.24
N LYS A 169 -12.73 19.00 20.90
CA LYS A 169 -13.67 19.80 21.68
C LYS A 169 -14.32 18.99 22.80
N CYS A 170 -14.77 19.68 23.84
CA CYS A 170 -15.58 19.06 24.90
C CYS A 170 -17.06 19.12 24.50
N LYS A 171 -17.88 18.25 25.11
CA LYS A 171 -19.34 18.34 25.05
C LYS A 171 -19.89 18.54 26.45
N ASP A 172 -20.80 19.49 26.60
CA ASP A 172 -21.54 19.67 27.86
C ASP A 172 -22.70 18.68 28.00
N ASN A 173 -23.44 18.75 29.11
CA ASN A 173 -24.58 17.87 29.39
C ASN A 173 -25.77 18.03 28.40
N GLN A 174 -25.78 19.08 27.57
CA GLN A 174 -26.76 19.29 26.50
C GLN A 174 -26.23 18.83 25.14
N GLY A 175 -24.99 18.32 25.08
CA GLY A 175 -24.33 17.89 23.86
C GLY A 175 -23.74 19.05 23.04
N LYS A 176 -23.76 20.29 23.55
CA LYS A 176 -23.16 21.44 22.87
C LYS A 176 -21.64 21.33 22.94
N GLU A 177 -20.98 21.56 21.82
CA GLU A 177 -19.53 21.60 21.73
C GLU A 177 -18.95 22.86 22.40
N ARG A 178 -17.86 22.67 23.13
CA ARG A 178 -17.12 23.71 23.84
C ARG A 178 -15.69 23.73 23.35
N ASP A 179 -15.23 24.91 22.96
CA ASP A 179 -13.88 25.11 22.45
C ASP A 179 -12.85 24.96 23.58
N GLN A 180 -11.61 24.65 23.22
CA GLN A 180 -10.54 24.53 24.21
C GLN A 180 -10.29 25.86 24.92
N GLY A 181 -10.12 25.79 26.24
CA GLY A 181 -10.03 26.95 27.11
C GLY A 181 -11.39 27.58 27.46
N GLU A 182 -12.48 27.21 26.79
CA GLU A 182 -13.81 27.71 27.13
C GLU A 182 -14.21 27.27 28.54
N LYS A 183 -14.77 28.22 29.30
CA LYS A 183 -15.37 27.98 30.60
C LYS A 183 -16.89 28.06 30.53
N TRP A 184 -17.58 27.15 31.20
CA TRP A 184 -19.04 27.18 31.32
C TRP A 184 -19.50 26.71 32.69
N VAL A 185 -20.72 27.10 33.06
CA VAL A 185 -21.39 26.59 34.26
C VAL A 185 -22.39 25.52 33.84
N GLU A 186 -22.28 24.35 34.46
CA GLU A 186 -23.15 23.20 34.22
C GLU A 186 -23.98 22.89 35.46
N ASN A 187 -25.26 22.51 35.26
CA ASN A 187 -26.22 22.25 36.32
C ASN A 187 -26.31 23.40 37.35
N GLN A 188 -26.19 24.65 36.89
CA GLN A 188 -26.22 25.90 37.69
C GLN A 188 -25.02 26.12 38.64
N TYR A 189 -24.29 25.08 39.02
CA TYR A 189 -23.29 25.19 40.08
C TYR A 189 -21.86 24.88 39.62
N PHE A 190 -21.65 23.98 38.66
CA PHE A 190 -20.29 23.49 38.39
C PHE A 190 -19.63 24.29 37.29
N GLU A 191 -18.63 25.11 37.63
CA GLU A 191 -17.80 25.74 36.62
C GLU A 191 -16.79 24.72 36.07
N LYS A 192 -16.78 24.57 34.74
CA LYS A 192 -15.94 23.64 34.00
C LYS A 192 -15.08 24.38 33.00
N THR A 193 -13.92 23.80 32.65
CA THR A 193 -13.07 24.23 31.54
C THR A 193 -12.88 23.08 30.58
N CYS A 194 -12.87 23.35 29.28
CA CYS A 194 -12.44 22.38 28.29
C CYS A 194 -10.91 22.43 28.17
N GLU A 195 -10.23 21.37 28.60
CA GLU A 195 -8.79 21.20 28.42
C GLU A 195 -8.48 20.51 27.09
N GLU A 196 -7.19 20.42 26.77
CA GLU A 196 -6.70 19.71 25.58
C GLU A 196 -7.27 18.30 25.48
N ARG A 197 -7.41 17.81 24.25
CA ARG A 197 -7.98 16.48 23.97
C ARG A 197 -9.42 16.31 24.44
N GLY A 198 -10.17 17.41 24.51
CA GLY A 198 -11.59 17.41 24.88
C GLY A 198 -11.84 16.89 26.29
N ARG A 199 -10.89 17.12 27.21
CA ARG A 199 -10.99 16.69 28.61
C ARG A 199 -11.71 17.77 29.41
N VAL A 200 -12.78 17.38 30.10
CA VAL A 200 -13.55 18.32 30.92
C VAL A 200 -12.94 18.37 32.31
N LYS A 201 -12.46 19.53 32.73
CA LYS A 201 -12.03 19.80 34.09
C LYS A 201 -13.10 20.55 34.85
N VAL A 202 -13.45 20.08 36.04
CA VAL A 202 -14.29 20.85 36.97
C VAL A 202 -13.39 21.76 37.78
N ASN A 203 -13.56 23.07 37.66
CA ASN A 203 -12.76 24.06 38.37
C ASN A 203 -13.22 24.23 39.82
N GLY A 204 -14.53 24.13 40.07
CA GLY A 204 -15.14 24.44 41.35
C GLY A 204 -16.65 24.66 41.24
N CYS A 205 -17.25 25.14 42.33
CA CYS A 205 -18.67 25.45 42.39
C CYS A 205 -18.92 26.95 42.46
N ARG A 206 -19.80 27.47 41.60
CA ARG A 206 -20.23 28.87 41.55
C ARG A 206 -21.58 29.01 42.27
N VAL A 207 -21.70 30.07 43.08
CA VAL A 207 -22.90 30.38 43.86
C VAL A 207 -23.14 31.88 43.77
N ASP A 208 -24.35 32.31 43.46
CA ASP A 208 -24.66 33.74 43.26
C ASP A 208 -24.39 34.62 44.50
N ALA A 209 -24.35 34.01 45.69
CA ALA A 209 -24.09 34.69 46.95
C ALA A 209 -22.60 34.99 47.21
N VAL A 210 -21.69 34.47 46.37
CA VAL A 210 -20.23 34.59 46.54
C VAL A 210 -19.58 34.85 45.17
N ASP A 211 -18.81 35.92 45.06
CA ASP A 211 -18.16 36.29 43.79
C ASP A 211 -17.06 35.29 43.39
N GLU A 212 -16.35 34.73 44.38
CA GLU A 212 -15.28 33.77 44.18
C GLU A 212 -15.81 32.33 43.98
N LEU A 213 -15.11 31.58 43.13
CA LEU A 213 -15.41 30.17 42.90
C LEU A 213 -15.00 29.33 44.11
N ILE A 214 -15.93 28.52 44.63
CA ILE A 214 -15.62 27.55 45.69
C ILE A 214 -14.72 26.47 45.09
N PRO A 215 -13.47 26.28 45.57
CA PRO A 215 -12.59 25.24 45.04
C PRO A 215 -13.16 23.86 45.35
N ILE A 216 -12.76 22.86 44.55
CA ILE A 216 -13.11 21.47 44.82
C ILE A 216 -12.59 21.05 46.20
N ASN A 217 -13.44 20.35 46.95
CA ASN A 217 -13.27 20.00 48.37
C ASN A 217 -13.17 21.21 49.31
N GLY A 218 -13.66 22.37 48.90
CA GLY A 218 -13.77 23.58 49.71
C GLY A 218 -15.18 23.86 50.19
N SER A 219 -15.28 24.79 51.15
CA SER A 219 -16.54 25.40 51.57
C SER A 219 -16.39 26.91 51.71
N VAL A 220 -17.52 27.62 51.65
CA VAL A 220 -17.59 29.06 51.89
C VAL A 220 -18.88 29.41 52.61
N SER A 221 -18.82 30.43 53.46
CA SER A 221 -19.94 30.92 54.25
C SER A 221 -20.51 32.22 53.66
N ALA A 222 -21.80 32.26 53.35
CA ALA A 222 -22.49 33.50 52.99
C ALA A 222 -23.88 33.57 53.67
N GLY A 223 -24.10 34.64 54.46
CA GLY A 223 -25.29 34.76 55.30
C GLY A 223 -25.39 33.63 56.33
N LYS A 224 -26.54 32.96 56.38
CA LYS A 224 -26.83 31.82 57.27
C LYS A 224 -26.45 30.46 56.68
N LEU A 225 -25.90 30.44 55.46
CA LEU A 225 -25.58 29.21 54.76
C LEU A 225 -24.06 29.01 54.67
N GLU A 226 -23.66 27.76 54.78
CA GLU A 226 -22.35 27.26 54.37
C GLU A 226 -22.53 26.40 53.12
N TYR A 227 -21.82 26.75 52.04
CA TYR A 227 -21.85 26.06 50.76
C TYR A 227 -20.62 25.16 50.63
N HIS A 228 -20.80 23.96 50.13
CA HIS A 228 -19.75 22.96 49.97
C HIS A 228 -19.68 22.50 48.51
N CYS A 229 -18.45 22.36 48.01
CA CYS A 229 -18.14 21.77 46.72
C CYS A 229 -17.27 20.54 46.96
N GLU A 230 -17.80 19.33 46.78
CA GLU A 230 -17.09 18.09 47.09
C GLU A 230 -16.83 17.26 45.83
N ALA A 231 -15.69 16.58 45.79
CA ALA A 231 -15.38 15.55 44.81
C ALA A 231 -15.08 14.23 45.53
N LYS A 232 -15.80 13.17 45.15
CA LYS A 232 -15.62 11.83 45.70
C LYS A 232 -15.80 10.78 44.60
N ASP A 233 -14.81 9.91 44.43
CA ASP A 233 -14.83 8.79 43.48
C ASP A 233 -15.21 9.21 42.03
N GLY A 234 -14.74 10.38 41.59
CA GLY A 234 -15.02 10.93 40.26
C GLY A 234 -16.41 11.59 40.12
N ALA A 235 -17.23 11.59 41.17
CA ALA A 235 -18.48 12.34 41.25
C ALA A 235 -18.26 13.68 41.96
N TYR A 236 -19.00 14.70 41.50
CA TYR A 236 -18.98 16.04 42.08
C TYR A 236 -20.34 16.33 42.72
N LYS A 237 -20.31 16.93 43.91
CA LYS A 237 -21.50 17.29 44.66
C LYS A 237 -21.41 18.72 45.14
N PHE A 238 -22.47 19.46 44.88
CA PHE A 238 -22.70 20.77 45.47
C PHE A 238 -23.86 20.67 46.48
N TYR A 239 -23.71 21.26 47.66
CA TYR A 239 -24.80 21.38 48.63
C TYR A 239 -24.56 22.55 49.59
N SER A 240 -25.62 22.99 50.26
CA SER A 240 -25.56 23.98 51.34
C SER A 240 -26.11 23.43 52.65
N LYS A 241 -25.57 23.90 53.78
CA LYS A 241 -26.08 23.63 55.13
C LYS A 241 -26.35 24.95 55.84
N VAL A 242 -27.32 24.95 56.76
CA VAL A 242 -27.52 26.09 57.66
C VAL A 242 -26.38 26.07 58.68
N LYS A 243 -25.78 27.23 58.93
CA LYS A 243 -24.78 27.38 59.99
C LYS A 243 -25.43 26.98 61.31
N SER A 244 -24.81 26.06 62.05
CA SER A 244 -25.22 25.77 63.42
C SER A 244 -24.99 27.02 64.26
N ASP A 245 -26.08 27.67 64.68
CA ASP A 245 -26.03 28.73 65.69
C ASP A 245 -25.49 28.10 66.99
N GLU A 246 -24.35 28.59 67.49
CA GLU A 246 -23.92 28.40 68.89
C GLU A 246 -24.77 29.27 69.83
#